data_AF-A0A2N3E2V4-F1
#
_entry.id   AF-A0A2N3E2V4-F1
#
_cell.length_a   1.000
_cell.length_b   1.000
_cell.length_c   1.000
_cell.angle_alpha   90.00
_cell.angle_beta   90.00
_cell.angle_gamma   90.00
#
_symmetry.space_group_name_H-M   'P 1'
#
loop_
_entity.id
_entity.type
_entity.pdbx_description
1 polymer ?
#
loop_
_entity_poly.entity_id
_entity_poly.type
_entity_poly.pdbx_seq_one_letter_code
_entity_poly.pdbx_strand_id
1 'polypeptide(L)'
;YDEQRSGDGAPPRNAAAPADDALRGAAAAPADFGTLLASFSASREASLVGLRGYILTEGEGFRTEWREAAAKLKSDADAIERHSASWTDGLRLVQLAEMKRLVERLLAEQRAIAGMIGTVNRYPGLQLFNEDVRPGLDKAQRICAEVLDVMLANSSPEDAGAIDPFAKLRGDLDDLRLSLVKFTTGSSEAGPPAAASRAGLSTMLTAIDDARKAAPASVQPKIDRLVFLIRTARENLERVFALRAGQRWDYADYAFKTRIVPLAGELQAIAASWEGEN
;
A
#
# COMPACT_ATOMS: atom_id res chain seq x y z
N TYR A 1 83.88 3.79 8.03
CA TYR A 1 83.33 4.86 8.87
C TYR A 1 81.98 4.38 9.37
N ASP A 2 81.92 3.42 10.29
CA ASP A 2 82.37 3.47 11.72
C ASP A 2 81.75 4.69 12.42
N GLU A 3 81.06 4.62 13.56
CA GLU A 3 81.08 3.70 14.72
C GLU A 3 79.64 3.65 15.33
N GLN A 4 79.04 2.51 15.67
CA GLN A 4 79.08 1.84 16.99
C GLN A 4 79.33 2.72 18.22
N ARG A 5 78.34 2.77 19.14
CA ARG A 5 78.62 2.61 20.58
C ARG A 5 77.44 1.98 21.31
N SER A 6 77.69 0.74 21.71
CA SER A 6 76.99 -0.04 22.73
C SER A 6 76.99 0.67 24.08
N GLY A 7 75.95 0.42 24.87
CA GLY A 7 75.89 0.69 26.30
C GLY A 7 75.09 -0.42 26.97
N ASP A 8 75.80 -1.45 27.40
CA ASP A 8 75.34 -2.58 28.23
C ASP A 8 74.79 -2.10 29.58
N GLY A 9 73.81 -2.84 30.11
CA GLY A 9 73.36 -2.68 31.49
C GLY A 9 72.06 -3.43 31.82
N ALA A 10 72.13 -4.75 31.99
CA ALA A 10 71.10 -5.56 32.65
C ALA A 10 71.58 -5.96 34.07
N PRO A 11 70.71 -6.50 34.96
CA PRO A 11 69.40 -6.04 35.45
C PRO A 11 69.40 -5.94 37.01
N PRO A 12 68.24 -5.78 37.68
CA PRO A 12 67.83 -6.91 38.50
C PRO A 12 66.33 -7.26 38.49
N ARG A 13 66.10 -8.45 39.01
CA ARG A 13 64.89 -9.27 39.13
C ARG A 13 63.74 -8.65 39.95
N ASN A 14 62.56 -9.21 39.67
CA ASN A 14 61.36 -9.35 40.50
C ASN A 14 60.41 -8.15 40.64
N ALA A 15 59.38 -8.16 39.79
CA ALA A 15 58.01 -7.99 40.25
C ALA A 15 57.09 -8.82 39.35
N ALA A 16 56.47 -9.85 39.92
CA ALA A 16 55.40 -10.61 39.29
C ALA A 16 54.22 -9.67 39.05
N ALA A 17 53.88 -9.42 37.79
CA ALA A 17 52.61 -8.80 37.43
C ALA A 17 51.52 -9.90 37.45
N PRO A 18 50.40 -9.69 38.17
CA PRO A 18 49.33 -10.67 38.23
C PRO A 18 48.64 -10.79 36.87
N ALA A 19 48.25 -12.02 36.54
CA ALA A 19 47.48 -12.35 35.36
C ALA A 19 46.15 -11.60 35.35
N ASP A 20 46.00 -10.71 34.38
CA ASP A 20 44.77 -9.99 34.06
C ASP A 20 43.87 -10.92 33.22
N ASP A 21 43.40 -12.01 33.84
CA ASP A 21 42.50 -13.01 33.24
C ASP A 21 41.02 -12.78 33.64
N ALA A 22 40.68 -11.55 34.05
CA ALA A 22 39.39 -11.19 34.61
C ALA A 22 38.46 -10.40 33.65
N LEU A 23 38.73 -10.40 32.35
CA LEU A 23 37.87 -9.79 31.31
C LEU A 23 37.49 -10.77 30.19
N ARG A 24 37.40 -12.07 30.49
CA ARG A 24 36.54 -12.96 29.69
C ARG A 24 35.10 -12.64 30.04
N GLY A 25 34.43 -11.94 29.12
CA GLY A 25 33.03 -11.57 29.22
C GLY A 25 32.21 -12.73 29.77
N ALA A 26 31.60 -12.50 30.93
CA ALA A 26 30.56 -13.37 31.44
C ALA A 26 29.51 -13.45 30.34
N ALA A 27 29.47 -14.58 29.63
CA ALA A 27 28.35 -14.91 28.77
C ALA A 27 27.12 -14.80 29.67
N ALA A 28 26.26 -13.82 29.41
CA ALA A 28 25.00 -13.69 30.11
C ALA A 28 24.34 -15.07 30.08
N ALA A 29 23.88 -15.54 31.25
CA ALA A 29 23.19 -16.81 31.35
C ALA A 29 22.11 -16.87 30.26
N PRO A 30 21.93 -18.01 29.57
CA PRO A 30 20.91 -18.12 28.54
C PRO A 30 19.58 -17.68 29.14
N ALA A 31 18.92 -16.72 28.47
CA ALA A 31 17.62 -16.23 28.92
C ALA A 31 16.67 -17.43 29.10
N ASP A 32 15.95 -17.46 30.21
CA ASP A 32 14.91 -18.44 30.44
C ASP A 32 13.92 -18.43 29.26
N PHE A 33 13.40 -19.61 28.91
CA PHE A 33 12.45 -19.77 27.82
C PHE A 33 11.20 -18.90 27.97
N GLY A 34 10.67 -18.71 29.18
CA GLY A 34 9.54 -17.82 29.45
C GLY A 34 9.87 -16.36 29.06
N THR A 35 11.07 -15.90 29.39
CA THR A 35 11.57 -14.57 28.99
C THR A 35 11.70 -14.42 27.48
N LEU A 36 12.22 -15.45 26.79
CA LEU A 36 12.32 -15.47 25.32
C LEU A 36 10.93 -15.39 24.66
N LEU A 37 9.97 -16.15 25.20
CA LEU A 37 8.61 -16.21 24.68
C LEU A 37 7.86 -14.89 24.89
N ALA A 38 8.02 -14.26 26.06
CA ALA A 38 7.47 -12.95 26.34
C ALA A 38 8.04 -11.88 25.39
N SER A 39 9.36 -11.89 25.15
CA SER A 39 10.00 -10.98 24.18
C SER A 39 9.46 -11.18 22.76
N PHE A 40 9.33 -12.44 22.33
CA PHE A 40 8.77 -12.80 21.02
C PHE A 40 7.32 -12.30 20.85
N SER A 41 6.48 -12.52 21.87
CA SER A 41 5.10 -12.03 21.86
C SER A 41 5.02 -10.51 21.80
N ALA A 42 5.87 -9.80 22.56
CA ALA A 42 5.94 -8.34 22.56
C ALA A 42 6.44 -7.79 21.21
N SER A 43 7.48 -8.40 20.61
CA SER A 43 8.00 -7.96 19.31
C SER A 43 7.03 -8.25 18.17
N ARG A 44 6.28 -9.36 18.24
CA ARG A 44 5.15 -9.64 17.33
C ARG A 44 4.13 -8.51 17.39
N GLU A 45 3.62 -8.20 18.58
CA GLU A 45 2.62 -7.14 18.76
C GLU A 45 3.13 -5.78 18.30
N ALA A 46 4.34 -5.39 18.70
CA ALA A 46 4.96 -4.14 18.29
C ALA A 46 5.10 -4.03 16.77
N SER A 47 5.44 -5.13 16.07
CA SER A 47 5.52 -5.12 14.60
C SER A 47 4.17 -4.86 13.93
N LEU A 48 3.08 -5.35 14.52
CA LEU A 48 1.71 -5.15 14.02
C LEU A 48 1.24 -3.72 14.27
N VAL A 49 1.46 -3.21 15.49
CA VAL A 49 1.09 -1.85 15.89
C VAL A 49 1.88 -0.83 15.07
N GLY A 50 3.19 -1.01 14.92
CA GLY A 50 4.04 -0.14 14.10
C GLY A 50 3.58 -0.11 12.65
N LEU A 51 3.34 -1.28 12.04
CA LEU A 51 2.85 -1.32 10.66
C LEU A 51 1.47 -0.70 10.52
N ARG A 52 0.57 -0.94 11.49
CA ARG A 52 -0.77 -0.35 11.50
C ARG A 52 -0.71 1.17 11.56
N GLY A 53 0.12 1.72 12.45
CA GLY A 53 0.38 3.15 12.56
C GLY A 53 0.92 3.72 11.25
N TYR A 54 1.85 3.00 10.60
CA TYR A 54 2.41 3.43 9.32
C TYR A 54 1.36 3.43 8.19
N ILE A 55 0.49 2.42 8.12
CA ILE A 55 -0.64 2.41 7.17
C ILE A 55 -1.55 3.61 7.41
N LEU A 56 -1.91 3.90 8.66
CA LEU A 56 -2.88 4.95 8.97
C LEU A 56 -2.35 6.37 8.78
N THR A 57 -1.06 6.59 9.01
CA THR A 57 -0.49 7.95 9.09
C THR A 57 0.53 8.26 8.00
N GLU A 58 1.06 7.24 7.32
CA GLU A 58 2.23 7.35 6.44
C GLU A 58 3.47 7.95 7.14
N GLY A 59 3.47 7.99 8.48
CA GLY A 59 4.51 8.63 9.28
C GLY A 59 5.80 7.81 9.33
N GLU A 60 6.93 8.47 9.08
CA GLU A 60 8.27 7.85 9.15
C GLU A 60 8.63 7.34 10.57
N GLY A 61 8.02 7.91 11.62
CA GLY A 61 8.16 7.38 12.99
C GLY A 61 7.65 5.95 13.11
N PHE A 62 6.38 5.71 12.75
CA PHE A 62 5.79 4.37 12.74
C PHE A 62 6.49 3.41 11.77
N ARG A 63 7.00 3.92 10.64
CA ARG A 63 7.82 3.12 9.71
C ARG A 63 9.09 2.60 10.39
N THR A 64 9.75 3.44 11.17
CA THR A 64 10.97 3.10 11.91
C THR A 64 10.66 2.10 13.02
N GLU A 65 9.65 2.38 13.84
CA GLU A 65 9.16 1.47 14.88
C GLU A 65 8.80 0.09 14.32
N TRP A 66 8.09 0.03 13.19
CA TRP A 66 7.76 -1.22 12.51
C TRP A 66 9.03 -1.99 12.10
N ARG A 67 10.00 -1.32 11.46
CA ARG A 67 11.24 -1.97 11.00
C ARG A 67 12.03 -2.56 12.16
N GLU A 68 12.17 -1.80 13.25
CA GLU A 68 12.88 -2.25 14.45
C GLU A 68 12.17 -3.43 15.09
N ALA A 69 10.84 -3.35 15.26
CA ALA A 69 10.06 -4.44 15.83
C ALA A 69 10.07 -5.70 14.95
N ALA A 70 10.01 -5.55 13.62
CA ALA A 70 10.10 -6.66 12.67
C ALA A 70 11.48 -7.35 12.70
N ALA A 71 12.56 -6.57 12.81
CA ALA A 71 13.90 -7.11 12.98
C ALA A 71 14.04 -7.83 14.32
N LYS A 72 13.49 -7.26 15.40
CA LYS A 72 13.48 -7.88 16.72
C LYS A 72 12.66 -9.17 16.75
N LEU A 73 11.51 -9.22 16.08
CA LEU A 73 10.69 -10.44 15.96
C LEU A 73 11.49 -11.59 15.34
N LYS A 74 12.25 -11.33 14.26
CA LYS A 74 13.12 -12.35 13.66
C LYS A 74 14.22 -12.80 14.62
N SER A 75 14.86 -11.85 15.30
CA SER A 75 15.91 -12.15 16.29
C SER A 75 15.37 -12.98 17.47
N ASP A 76 14.17 -12.69 17.94
CA ASP A 76 13.54 -13.41 19.04
C ASP A 76 13.15 -14.83 18.61
N ALA A 77 12.64 -15.01 17.37
CA ALA A 77 12.38 -16.33 16.79
C ALA A 77 13.68 -17.17 16.68
N ASP A 78 14.79 -16.55 16.26
CA ASP A 78 16.10 -17.22 16.16
C ASP A 78 16.69 -17.54 17.55
N ALA A 79 16.33 -16.78 18.59
CA ALA A 79 16.72 -17.08 19.96
C ALA A 79 15.93 -18.28 20.50
N ILE A 80 14.63 -18.35 20.23
CA ILE A 80 13.79 -19.52 20.56
C ILE A 80 14.35 -20.77 19.89
N GLU A 81 14.62 -20.72 18.58
CA GLU A 81 15.19 -21.87 17.85
C GLU A 81 16.48 -22.39 18.48
N ARG A 82 17.42 -21.49 18.82
CA ARG A 82 18.67 -21.87 19.47
C ARG A 82 18.45 -22.50 20.85
N HIS A 83 17.52 -21.95 21.64
CA HIS A 83 17.17 -22.50 22.94
C HIS A 83 16.51 -23.90 22.81
N SER A 84 15.78 -24.13 21.72
CA SER A 84 15.10 -25.41 21.44
C SER A 84 16.02 -26.54 20.96
N ALA A 85 17.34 -26.34 20.88
CA ALA A 85 18.27 -27.33 20.35
C ALA A 85 18.28 -28.67 21.11
N SER A 86 17.90 -28.67 22.39
CA SER A 86 17.80 -29.87 23.23
C SER A 86 16.38 -30.41 23.38
N TRP A 87 15.40 -29.87 22.65
CA TRP A 87 14.01 -30.35 22.71
C TRP A 87 13.90 -31.72 22.05
N THR A 88 13.27 -32.65 22.75
CA THR A 88 12.99 -34.01 22.26
C THR A 88 11.50 -34.26 22.03
N ASP A 89 10.63 -33.34 22.44
CA ASP A 89 9.19 -33.43 22.24
C ASP A 89 8.85 -33.19 20.76
N GLY A 90 8.28 -34.21 20.11
CA GLY A 90 7.96 -34.16 18.68
C GLY A 90 6.91 -33.09 18.32
N LEU A 91 5.93 -32.84 19.18
CA LEU A 91 4.92 -31.80 18.96
C LEU A 91 5.56 -30.42 19.02
N ARG A 92 6.43 -30.17 20.01
CA ARG A 92 7.14 -28.89 20.13
C ARG A 92 8.08 -28.62 18.97
N LEU A 93 8.75 -29.66 18.46
CA LEU A 93 9.60 -29.53 17.27
C LEU A 93 8.79 -29.19 16.01
N VAL A 94 7.60 -29.79 15.83
CA VAL A 94 6.68 -29.45 14.73
C VAL A 94 6.18 -28.01 14.87
N GLN A 95 5.77 -27.60 16.06
CA GLN A 95 5.32 -26.23 16.34
C GLN A 95 6.44 -25.21 16.11
N LEU A 96 7.68 -25.54 16.46
CA LEU A 96 8.84 -24.68 16.21
C LEU A 96 9.07 -24.46 14.71
N ALA A 97 9.03 -25.55 13.93
CA ALA A 97 9.16 -25.47 12.48
C ALA A 97 8.05 -24.61 11.86
N GLU A 98 6.82 -24.77 12.35
CA GLU A 98 5.67 -23.99 11.90
C GLU A 98 5.79 -22.51 12.30
N MET A 99 6.20 -22.22 13.54
CA MET A 99 6.47 -20.86 14.00
C MET A 99 7.46 -20.15 13.08
N LYS A 100 8.58 -20.81 12.74
CA LYS A 100 9.59 -20.24 11.83
C LYS A 100 9.00 -19.89 10.47
N ARG A 101 8.26 -20.83 9.87
CA ARG A 101 7.58 -20.64 8.58
C ARG A 101 6.61 -19.46 8.62
N LEU A 102 5.83 -19.35 9.70
CA LEU A 102 4.87 -18.28 9.89
C LEU A 102 5.52 -16.92 10.13
N VAL A 103 6.63 -16.85 10.88
CA VAL A 103 7.41 -15.62 11.06
C VAL A 103 7.95 -15.12 9.72
N GLU A 104 8.54 -16.00 8.92
CA GLU A 104 9.06 -15.62 7.59
C GLU A 104 7.94 -15.10 6.68
N ARG A 105 6.80 -15.80 6.66
CA ARG A 105 5.63 -15.38 5.88
C ARG A 105 5.07 -14.05 6.38
N LEU A 106 4.89 -13.89 7.68
CA LEU A 106 4.42 -12.64 8.30
C LEU A 106 5.33 -11.47 7.91
N LEU A 107 6.64 -11.62 8.03
CA LEU A 107 7.60 -10.57 7.69
C LEU A 107 7.60 -10.24 6.19
N ALA A 108 7.47 -11.25 5.32
CA ALA A 108 7.32 -11.02 3.88
C ALA A 108 6.06 -10.22 3.55
N GLU A 109 4.93 -10.59 4.17
CA GLU A 109 3.66 -9.88 4.02
C GLU A 109 3.71 -8.44 4.55
N GLN A 110 4.30 -8.24 5.73
CA GLN A 110 4.54 -6.91 6.29
C GLN A 110 5.36 -6.02 5.33
N ARG A 111 6.44 -6.55 4.74
CA ARG A 111 7.26 -5.79 3.77
C ARG A 111 6.50 -5.47 2.50
N ALA A 112 5.70 -6.42 1.98
CA ALA A 112 4.89 -6.19 0.79
C ALA A 112 3.88 -5.05 1.00
N ILE A 113 3.20 -5.02 2.15
CA ILE A 113 2.27 -3.94 2.52
C ILE A 113 3.01 -2.63 2.81
N ALA A 114 4.14 -2.66 3.50
CA ALA A 114 4.92 -1.45 3.72
C ALA A 114 5.40 -0.83 2.40
N GLY A 115 5.71 -1.67 1.39
CA GLY A 115 6.15 -1.24 0.07
C GLY A 115 5.06 -0.56 -0.79
N MET A 116 3.78 -0.72 -0.48
CA MET A 116 2.69 -0.05 -1.21
C MET A 116 2.27 1.28 -0.57
N ILE A 117 2.65 1.55 0.68
CA ILE A 117 2.33 2.82 1.36
C ILE A 117 3.04 3.98 0.65
N GLY A 118 2.31 5.08 0.41
CA GLY A 118 2.80 6.22 -0.39
C GLY A 118 2.88 5.96 -1.89
N THR A 119 2.40 4.82 -2.39
CA THR A 119 2.36 4.50 -3.83
C THR A 119 0.93 4.46 -4.36
N VAL A 120 0.78 4.55 -5.68
CA VAL A 120 -0.54 4.44 -6.36
C VAL A 120 -1.24 3.10 -6.09
N ASN A 121 -0.47 2.04 -5.79
CA ASN A 121 -0.98 0.70 -5.55
C ASN A 121 -1.79 0.59 -4.24
N ARG A 122 -1.65 1.55 -3.31
CA ARG A 122 -2.46 1.60 -2.09
C ARG A 122 -3.94 1.79 -2.40
N TYR A 123 -4.24 2.61 -3.41
CA TYR A 123 -5.60 3.00 -3.78
C TYR A 123 -5.88 2.63 -5.25
N PRO A 124 -6.13 1.34 -5.57
CA PRO A 124 -6.28 0.89 -6.96
C PRO A 124 -7.41 1.59 -7.70
N GLY A 125 -8.50 1.97 -7.01
CA GLY A 125 -9.59 2.73 -7.61
C GLY A 125 -9.18 4.17 -7.96
N LEU A 126 -8.32 4.79 -7.15
CA LEU A 126 -7.76 6.11 -7.44
C LEU A 126 -6.76 6.05 -8.59
N GLN A 127 -5.96 4.99 -8.67
CA GLN A 127 -5.07 4.73 -9.80
C GLN A 127 -5.87 4.62 -11.11
N LEU A 128 -6.87 3.73 -11.14
CA LEU A 128 -7.77 3.56 -12.29
C LEU A 128 -8.44 4.88 -12.70
N PHE A 129 -8.88 5.66 -11.72
CA PHE A 129 -9.45 6.98 -11.98
C PHE A 129 -8.44 7.94 -12.63
N ASN A 130 -7.23 8.02 -12.09
CA ASN A 130 -6.20 8.96 -12.55
C ASN A 130 -5.59 8.60 -13.91
N GLU A 131 -5.47 7.30 -14.21
CA GLU A 131 -4.83 6.78 -15.42
C GLU A 131 -5.81 6.65 -16.59
N ASP A 132 -7.05 6.22 -16.35
CA ASP A 132 -8.01 5.92 -17.42
C ASP A 132 -9.20 6.88 -17.47
N VAL A 133 -9.87 7.09 -16.34
CA VAL A 133 -11.13 7.86 -16.32
C VAL A 133 -10.89 9.35 -16.57
N ARG A 134 -10.05 9.98 -15.75
CA ARG A 134 -9.80 11.42 -15.81
C ARG A 134 -9.24 11.83 -17.19
N PRO A 135 -8.20 11.17 -17.75
CA PRO A 135 -7.70 11.52 -19.08
C PRO A 135 -8.74 11.28 -20.19
N GLY A 136 -9.60 10.25 -20.04
CA GLY A 136 -10.70 9.99 -20.96
C GLY A 136 -11.74 11.11 -20.97
N LEU A 137 -12.12 11.60 -19.79
CA LEU A 137 -13.05 12.73 -19.64
C LEU A 137 -12.44 14.05 -20.12
N ASP A 138 -11.16 14.32 -19.82
CA ASP A 138 -10.44 15.51 -20.33
C ASP A 138 -10.37 15.51 -21.86
N LYS A 139 -10.20 14.33 -22.47
CA LYS A 139 -10.24 14.19 -23.94
C LYS A 139 -11.65 14.37 -24.49
N ALA A 140 -12.68 13.85 -23.82
CA ALA A 140 -14.07 14.05 -24.20
C ALA A 140 -14.45 15.54 -24.19
N GLN A 141 -14.07 16.28 -23.15
CA GLN A 141 -14.33 17.72 -23.04
C GLN A 141 -13.66 18.52 -24.17
N ARG A 142 -12.40 18.20 -24.52
CA ARG A 142 -11.71 18.83 -25.66
C ARG A 142 -12.41 18.53 -26.99
N ILE A 143 -12.83 17.29 -27.20
CA ILE A 143 -13.58 16.91 -28.40
C ILE A 143 -14.91 17.67 -28.49
N CYS A 144 -15.64 17.83 -27.37
CA CYS A 144 -16.86 18.65 -27.36
C CYS A 144 -16.58 20.10 -27.77
N ALA A 145 -15.50 20.70 -27.28
CA ALA A 145 -15.10 22.06 -27.67
C ALA A 145 -14.77 22.14 -29.18
N GLU A 146 -13.99 21.19 -29.70
CA GLU A 146 -13.65 21.16 -31.12
C GLU A 146 -14.89 20.95 -32.02
N VAL A 147 -15.86 20.15 -31.60
CA VAL A 147 -17.12 19.96 -32.34
C VAL A 147 -17.93 21.26 -32.33
N LEU A 148 -18.05 21.92 -31.17
CA LEU A 148 -18.71 23.22 -31.05
C LEU A 148 -18.07 24.28 -31.95
N ASP A 149 -16.74 24.38 -31.96
CA ASP A 149 -16.02 25.37 -32.76
C ASP A 149 -16.27 25.16 -34.26
N VAL A 150 -16.24 23.91 -34.72
CA VAL A 150 -16.52 23.57 -36.14
C VAL A 150 -17.99 23.82 -36.49
N MET A 151 -18.92 23.53 -35.58
CA MET A 151 -20.34 23.83 -35.81
C MET A 151 -20.54 25.33 -35.89
N LEU A 152 -20.07 26.12 -34.91
CA LEU A 152 -20.19 27.58 -34.90
C LEU A 152 -19.58 28.24 -36.14
N ALA A 153 -18.42 27.75 -36.62
CA ALA A 153 -17.77 28.29 -37.81
C ALA A 153 -18.53 28.02 -39.12
N ASN A 154 -19.38 26.99 -39.17
CA ASN A 154 -20.10 26.57 -40.37
C ASN A 154 -21.63 26.75 -40.26
N SER A 155 -22.13 27.30 -39.14
CA SER A 155 -23.57 27.37 -38.87
C SER A 155 -24.23 28.57 -39.55
N SER A 156 -25.37 28.32 -40.18
CA SER A 156 -26.39 29.32 -40.49
C SER A 156 -27.35 29.49 -39.28
N PRO A 157 -28.19 30.54 -39.21
CA PRO A 157 -29.16 30.72 -38.12
C PRO A 157 -30.12 29.53 -37.92
N GLU A 158 -30.30 28.70 -38.94
CA GLU A 158 -31.17 27.52 -38.93
C GLU A 158 -30.51 26.31 -38.23
N ASP A 159 -29.18 26.32 -38.08
CA ASP A 159 -28.38 25.22 -37.47
C ASP A 159 -28.23 25.36 -35.94
N ALA A 160 -28.77 26.43 -35.35
CA ALA A 160 -28.67 26.74 -33.93
C ALA A 160 -29.16 25.61 -33.01
N GLY A 161 -30.14 24.81 -33.47
CA GLY A 161 -30.70 23.68 -32.70
C GLY A 161 -29.69 22.56 -32.40
N ALA A 162 -28.58 22.47 -33.14
CA ALA A 162 -27.56 21.45 -32.94
C ALA A 162 -26.42 21.90 -31.99
N ILE A 163 -26.32 23.21 -31.71
CA ILE A 163 -25.23 23.80 -30.91
C ILE A 163 -25.48 23.62 -29.41
N ASP A 164 -26.71 23.86 -28.96
CA ASP A 164 -27.10 23.81 -27.54
C ASP A 164 -26.81 22.46 -26.86
N PRO A 165 -27.09 21.29 -27.48
CA PRO A 165 -26.77 20.00 -26.88
C PRO A 165 -25.29 19.79 -26.59
N PHE A 166 -24.39 20.21 -27.48
CA PHE A 166 -22.95 20.08 -27.28
C PHE A 166 -22.42 21.10 -26.25
N ALA A 167 -23.00 22.31 -26.19
CA ALA A 167 -22.65 23.31 -25.19
C ALA A 167 -23.04 22.83 -23.78
N LYS A 168 -24.26 22.28 -23.64
CA LYS A 168 -24.72 21.64 -22.41
C LYS A 168 -23.84 20.45 -22.02
N LEU A 169 -23.55 19.55 -22.96
CA LEU A 169 -22.70 18.39 -22.71
C LEU A 169 -21.29 18.79 -22.23
N ARG A 170 -20.72 19.85 -22.78
CA ARG A 170 -19.43 20.38 -22.32
C ARG A 170 -19.49 20.82 -20.85
N GLY A 171 -20.57 21.49 -20.44
CA GLY A 171 -20.82 21.86 -19.04
C GLY A 171 -21.00 20.63 -18.15
N ASP A 172 -21.87 19.70 -18.57
CA ASP A 172 -22.15 18.45 -17.84
C ASP A 172 -20.87 17.62 -17.62
N LEU A 173 -19.95 17.58 -18.59
CA LEU A 173 -18.66 16.89 -18.47
C LEU A 173 -17.71 17.58 -17.49
N ASP A 174 -17.70 18.91 -17.44
CA ASP A 174 -16.87 19.64 -16.49
C ASP A 174 -17.39 19.47 -15.05
N ASP A 175 -18.70 19.57 -14.86
CA ASP A 175 -19.37 19.30 -13.58
C ASP A 175 -19.17 17.86 -13.12
N LEU A 176 -19.28 16.89 -14.03
CA LEU A 176 -19.00 15.49 -13.76
C LEU A 176 -17.56 15.29 -13.30
N ARG A 177 -16.58 15.89 -14.02
CA ARG A 177 -15.15 15.79 -13.69
C ARG A 177 -14.87 16.36 -12.30
N LEU A 178 -15.37 17.56 -12.00
CA LEU A 178 -15.22 18.19 -10.69
C LEU A 178 -15.86 17.35 -9.57
N SER A 179 -17.05 16.82 -9.82
CA SER A 179 -17.77 15.97 -8.87
C SER A 179 -17.06 14.65 -8.61
N LEU A 180 -16.46 14.04 -9.63
CA LEU A 180 -15.67 12.82 -9.51
C LEU A 180 -14.36 13.04 -8.74
N VAL A 181 -13.67 14.16 -8.98
CA VAL A 181 -12.47 14.51 -8.18
C VAL A 181 -12.85 14.61 -6.70
N LYS A 182 -13.89 15.40 -6.38
CA LYS A 182 -14.39 15.54 -5.00
C LYS A 182 -14.80 14.20 -4.40
N PHE A 183 -15.47 13.35 -5.17
CA PHE A 183 -15.84 12.01 -4.74
C PHE A 183 -14.60 11.17 -4.44
N THR A 184 -13.60 11.12 -5.32
CA THR A 184 -12.39 10.29 -5.12
C THR A 184 -11.48 10.76 -3.99
N THR A 185 -11.49 12.04 -3.63
CA THR A 185 -10.67 12.58 -2.54
C THR A 185 -11.46 12.84 -1.26
N GLY A 186 -12.79 12.76 -1.31
CA GLY A 186 -13.68 13.06 -0.18
C GLY A 186 -13.81 11.91 0.82
N SER A 187 -14.72 12.07 1.78
CA SER A 187 -15.09 11.01 2.74
C SER A 187 -15.66 9.77 2.03
N SER A 188 -15.50 8.59 2.65
CA SER A 188 -16.05 7.32 2.17
C SER A 188 -17.59 7.28 2.23
N GLU A 189 -18.23 8.15 3.02
CA GLU A 189 -19.69 8.21 3.16
C GLU A 189 -20.39 8.96 2.01
N ALA A 190 -19.63 9.73 1.22
CA ALA A 190 -20.18 10.39 0.04
C ALA A 190 -20.51 9.34 -1.03
N GLY A 191 -21.79 9.28 -1.44
CA GLY A 191 -22.22 8.45 -2.56
C GLY A 191 -21.64 8.93 -3.91
N PRO A 192 -21.65 8.07 -4.95
CA PRO A 192 -21.21 8.48 -6.28
C PRO A 192 -22.09 9.62 -6.81
N PRO A 193 -21.52 10.59 -7.54
CA PRO A 193 -22.29 11.71 -8.07
C PRO A 193 -23.35 11.21 -9.07
N ALA A 194 -24.56 11.76 -9.00
CA ALA A 194 -25.69 11.32 -9.82
C ALA A 194 -25.38 11.34 -11.33
N ALA A 195 -24.63 12.34 -11.79
CA ALA A 195 -24.17 12.48 -13.18
C ALA A 195 -23.26 11.31 -13.63
N ALA A 196 -22.51 10.70 -12.72
CA ALA A 196 -21.66 9.55 -13.00
C ALA A 196 -22.39 8.20 -12.89
N SER A 197 -23.67 8.21 -12.49
CA SER A 197 -24.48 6.99 -12.44
C SER A 197 -24.69 6.43 -13.84
N ARG A 198 -25.05 5.14 -13.91
CA ARG A 198 -25.44 4.50 -15.18
C ARG A 198 -26.54 5.28 -15.90
N ALA A 199 -27.53 5.80 -15.16
CA ALA A 199 -28.60 6.60 -15.71
C ALA A 199 -28.08 7.95 -16.25
N GLY A 200 -27.27 8.67 -15.47
CA GLY A 200 -26.68 9.95 -15.87
C GLY A 200 -25.84 9.85 -17.14
N LEU A 201 -24.93 8.88 -17.20
CA LEU A 201 -24.08 8.63 -18.37
C LEU A 201 -24.90 8.11 -19.57
N SER A 202 -25.98 7.35 -19.34
CA SER A 202 -26.90 6.96 -20.42
C SER A 202 -27.62 8.16 -21.01
N THR A 203 -28.07 9.10 -20.18
CA THR A 203 -28.69 10.36 -20.64
C THR A 203 -27.72 11.18 -21.47
N MET A 204 -26.45 11.29 -21.06
CA MET A 204 -25.41 11.96 -21.86
C MET A 204 -25.21 11.27 -23.21
N LEU A 205 -25.13 9.93 -23.23
CA LEU A 205 -24.98 9.16 -24.47
C LEU A 205 -26.15 9.36 -25.43
N THR A 206 -27.39 9.36 -24.92
CA THR A 206 -28.58 9.65 -25.73
C THR A 206 -28.52 11.06 -26.31
N ALA A 207 -28.14 12.06 -25.50
CA ALA A 207 -28.00 13.44 -25.98
C ALA A 207 -26.92 13.57 -27.07
N ILE A 208 -25.80 12.85 -26.95
CA ILE A 208 -24.77 12.80 -27.99
C ILE A 208 -25.32 12.17 -29.28
N ASP A 209 -26.04 11.06 -29.19
CA ASP A 209 -26.61 10.35 -30.35
C ASP A 209 -27.68 11.20 -31.07
N ASP A 210 -28.48 11.97 -30.32
CA ASP A 210 -29.45 12.89 -30.92
C ASP A 210 -28.76 14.09 -31.58
N ALA A 211 -27.76 14.68 -30.92
CA ALA A 211 -26.96 15.76 -31.50
C ALA A 211 -26.18 15.29 -32.74
N ARG A 212 -25.74 14.04 -32.76
CA ARG A 212 -25.07 13.40 -33.91
C ARG A 212 -25.93 13.45 -35.17
N LYS A 213 -27.26 13.28 -35.07
CA LYS A 213 -28.16 13.28 -36.23
C LYS A 213 -28.22 14.63 -36.94
N ALA A 214 -28.02 15.72 -36.19
CA ALA A 214 -28.04 17.08 -36.71
C ALA A 214 -26.63 17.63 -37.04
N ALA A 215 -25.57 16.89 -36.70
CA ALA A 215 -24.20 17.35 -36.85
C ALA A 215 -23.64 17.11 -38.27
N PRO A 216 -22.83 18.03 -38.83
CA PRO A 216 -22.19 17.85 -40.13
C PRO A 216 -21.37 16.56 -40.25
N ALA A 217 -21.32 15.97 -41.44
CA ALA A 217 -20.55 14.76 -41.71
C ALA A 217 -19.06 14.88 -41.32
N SER A 218 -18.48 16.08 -41.42
CA SER A 218 -17.09 16.37 -41.07
C SER A 218 -16.76 16.18 -39.58
N VAL A 219 -17.74 16.31 -38.68
CA VAL A 219 -17.54 16.15 -37.23
C VAL A 219 -17.97 14.79 -36.69
N GLN A 220 -18.64 13.96 -37.51
CA GLN A 220 -19.11 12.62 -37.12
C GLN A 220 -18.01 11.74 -36.50
N PRO A 221 -16.77 11.65 -37.04
CA PRO A 221 -15.72 10.83 -36.42
C PRO A 221 -15.32 11.31 -35.02
N LYS A 222 -15.40 12.62 -34.75
CA LYS A 222 -15.13 13.20 -33.42
C LYS A 222 -16.26 12.84 -32.45
N ILE A 223 -17.51 12.90 -32.90
CA ILE A 223 -18.68 12.50 -32.12
C ILE A 223 -18.63 11.00 -31.79
N ASP A 224 -18.27 10.15 -32.75
CA ASP A 224 -18.08 8.71 -32.53
C ASP A 224 -16.97 8.44 -31.49
N ARG A 225 -15.88 9.21 -31.55
CA ARG A 225 -14.82 9.13 -30.56
C ARG A 225 -15.29 9.57 -29.17
N LEU A 226 -16.14 10.58 -29.09
CA LEU A 226 -16.74 11.04 -27.83
C LEU A 226 -17.63 9.94 -27.22
N VAL A 227 -18.51 9.32 -28.00
CA VAL A 227 -19.33 8.18 -27.57
C VAL A 227 -18.47 7.06 -27.00
N PHE A 228 -17.39 6.70 -27.70
CA PHE A 228 -16.43 5.70 -27.22
C PHE A 228 -15.84 6.08 -25.85
N LEU A 229 -15.35 7.31 -25.70
CA LEU A 229 -14.73 7.77 -24.45
C LEU A 229 -15.71 7.74 -23.27
N ILE A 230 -16.97 8.16 -23.48
CA ILE A 230 -17.99 8.14 -22.42
C ILE A 230 -18.37 6.70 -22.04
N ARG A 231 -18.45 5.77 -23.00
CA ARG A 231 -18.71 4.34 -22.71
C ARG A 231 -17.56 3.72 -21.90
N THR A 232 -16.32 3.95 -22.30
CA THR A 232 -15.15 3.45 -21.54
C THR A 232 -15.07 4.08 -20.15
N ALA A 233 -15.34 5.39 -20.02
CA ALA A 233 -15.40 6.05 -18.73
C ALA A 233 -16.46 5.43 -17.82
N ARG A 234 -17.64 5.10 -18.34
CA ARG A 234 -18.70 4.40 -17.60
C ARG A 234 -18.22 3.07 -17.02
N GLU A 235 -17.62 2.22 -17.84
CA GLU A 235 -17.14 0.89 -17.41
C GLU A 235 -16.07 1.00 -16.32
N ASN A 236 -15.12 1.94 -16.48
CA ASN A 236 -14.09 2.16 -15.48
C ASN A 236 -14.66 2.79 -14.20
N LEU A 237 -15.61 3.71 -14.30
CA LEU A 237 -16.28 4.31 -13.14
C LEU A 237 -17.06 3.27 -12.33
N GLU A 238 -17.74 2.32 -12.97
CA GLU A 238 -18.40 1.21 -12.26
C GLU A 238 -17.40 0.43 -11.40
N ARG A 239 -16.18 0.18 -11.90
CA ARG A 239 -15.10 -0.47 -11.13
C ARG A 239 -14.58 0.42 -10.00
N VAL A 240 -14.38 1.71 -10.25
CA VAL A 240 -13.95 2.67 -9.22
C VAL A 240 -14.96 2.73 -8.08
N PHE A 241 -16.27 2.78 -8.39
CA PHE A 241 -17.34 2.79 -7.40
C PHE A 241 -17.41 1.50 -6.60
N ALA A 242 -17.27 0.34 -7.26
CA ALA A 242 -17.23 -0.95 -6.58
C ALA A 242 -16.04 -1.05 -5.62
N LEU A 243 -14.86 -0.57 -6.02
CA LEU A 243 -13.67 -0.53 -5.16
C LEU A 243 -13.89 0.40 -3.96
N ARG A 244 -14.51 1.56 -4.18
CA ARG A 244 -14.75 2.56 -3.14
C ARG A 244 -15.82 2.15 -2.12
N ALA A 245 -16.88 1.47 -2.57
CA ALA A 245 -17.89 0.92 -1.68
C ALA A 245 -17.39 -0.32 -0.91
N GLY A 246 -16.33 -0.97 -1.39
CA GLY A 246 -15.76 -2.16 -0.79
C GLY A 246 -14.62 -1.86 0.19
N GLN A 247 -14.21 -2.88 0.94
CA GLN A 247 -13.04 -2.81 1.83
C GLN A 247 -11.71 -2.66 1.09
N ARG A 248 -11.69 -2.90 -0.23
CA ARG A 248 -10.48 -2.86 -1.07
C ARG A 248 -10.12 -1.46 -1.56
N TRP A 249 -10.84 -0.42 -1.13
CA TRP A 249 -10.49 0.96 -1.46
C TRP A 249 -9.08 1.30 -0.97
N ASP A 250 -8.81 1.06 0.33
CA ASP A 250 -7.46 1.07 0.90
C ASP A 250 -6.93 -0.36 0.93
N TYR A 251 -6.17 -0.72 -0.10
CA TYR A 251 -5.68 -2.08 -0.27
C TYR A 251 -4.67 -2.46 0.82
N ALA A 252 -3.90 -1.50 1.35
CA ALA A 252 -2.96 -1.74 2.44
C ALA A 252 -3.71 -2.11 3.74
N ASP A 253 -4.75 -1.37 4.09
CA ASP A 253 -5.64 -1.69 5.23
C ASP A 253 -6.31 -3.07 5.06
N TYR A 254 -6.86 -3.33 3.87
CA TYR A 254 -7.49 -4.62 3.54
C TYR A 254 -6.50 -5.79 3.67
N ALA A 255 -5.33 -5.67 3.04
CA ALA A 255 -4.31 -6.71 3.06
C ALA A 255 -3.78 -6.94 4.49
N PHE A 256 -3.65 -5.89 5.31
CA PHE A 256 -3.24 -6.02 6.70
C PHE A 256 -4.24 -6.90 7.47
N LYS A 257 -5.53 -6.57 7.38
CA LYS A 257 -6.61 -7.30 8.07
C LYS A 257 -6.76 -8.75 7.60
N THR A 258 -6.55 -9.01 6.31
CA THR A 258 -6.84 -10.32 5.70
C THR A 258 -5.62 -11.24 5.58
N ARG A 259 -4.39 -10.70 5.59
CA ARG A 259 -3.16 -11.49 5.40
C ARG A 259 -2.24 -11.45 6.62
N ILE A 260 -2.12 -10.32 7.31
CA ILE A 260 -1.19 -10.16 8.43
C ILE A 260 -1.82 -10.60 9.76
N VAL A 261 -3.02 -10.10 10.06
CA VAL A 261 -3.70 -10.41 11.33
C VAL A 261 -3.91 -11.92 11.54
N PRO A 262 -4.33 -12.72 10.54
CA PRO A 262 -4.47 -14.17 10.71
C PRO A 262 -3.14 -14.87 11.03
N LEU A 263 -2.05 -14.52 10.34
CA LEU A 263 -0.72 -15.10 10.59
C LEU A 263 -0.21 -14.77 11.99
N ALA A 264 -0.45 -13.55 12.47
CA ALA A 264 -0.13 -13.17 13.84
C ALA A 264 -0.94 -13.97 14.87
N GLY A 265 -2.22 -14.23 14.58
CA GLY A 265 -3.07 -15.08 15.42
C GLY A 265 -2.57 -16.53 15.50
N GLU A 266 -2.13 -17.11 14.39
CA GLU A 266 -1.52 -18.45 14.37
C GLU A 266 -0.23 -18.50 15.21
N LEU A 267 0.64 -17.49 15.09
CA LEU A 267 1.84 -17.37 15.93
C LEU A 267 1.49 -17.20 17.41
N GLN A 268 0.42 -16.49 17.74
CA GLN A 268 -0.07 -16.36 19.11
C GLN A 268 -0.56 -17.68 19.68
N ALA A 269 -1.27 -18.48 18.88
CA ALA A 269 -1.73 -19.79 19.30
C ALA A 269 -0.56 -20.75 19.61
N ILE A 270 0.49 -20.74 18.77
CA ILE A 270 1.72 -21.52 19.03
C ILE A 270 2.38 -21.06 20.33
N ALA A 271 2.61 -19.75 20.49
CA ALA A 271 3.23 -19.21 21.70
C ALA A 271 2.44 -19.58 22.97
N ALA A 272 1.12 -19.40 22.96
CA ALA A 272 0.26 -19.74 24.10
C ALA A 272 0.29 -21.25 24.44
N SER A 273 0.43 -22.13 23.43
CA SER A 273 0.54 -23.57 23.68
C SER A 273 1.81 -23.94 24.46
N TRP A 274 2.89 -23.17 24.30
CA TRP A 274 4.13 -23.37 25.07
C TRP A 274 4.06 -22.79 26.49
N GLU A 275 3.19 -21.82 26.74
CA GLU A 275 2.96 -21.25 28.08
C GLU A 275 2.09 -22.17 28.96
N GLY A 276 1.07 -22.81 28.36
CA GLY A 276 0.11 -23.65 29.10
C GLY A 276 0.63 -25.04 29.51
N GLU A 277 1.84 -25.40 29.12
CA GLU A 277 2.48 -26.69 29.43
C GLU A 277 3.60 -26.59 30.48
N ASN A 278 3.88 -25.39 31.01
CA ASN A 278 4.80 -25.16 32.14
C ASN A 278 4.04 -25.12 33.47
#